data_AF-A0A8H7H7W7-F1
#
_entry.id   AF-A0A8H7H7W7-F1
#
_cell.length_a   1.000
_cell.length_b   1.000
_cell.length_c   1.000
_cell.angle_alpha   90.00
_cell.angle_beta   90.00
_cell.angle_gamma   90.00
#
_symmetry.space_group_name_H-M   'P 1'
#
loop_
_entity.id
_entity.type
_entity.pdbx_description
1 polymer ?
#
loop_
_entity_poly.entity_id
_entity_poly.type
_entity_poly.pdbx_seq_one_letter_code
_entity_poly.pdbx_strand_id
1 'polypeptide(L)'
;MEAVLKEMRAHPAAWPFQKPVNTDEVKDYLDVVKKPMDLSMMDFKLENNSYALIEDFIEDAKLMLDNCKLYNPESTVYHKTAIRMEKALQDILKSVGVDYRL
;
A
#
# COMPACT_ATOMS: atom_id res chain seq x y z
N MET A 1 0.24 2.19 14.21
CA MET A 1 -0.45 2.09 12.90
C MET A 1 -0.82 3.45 12.36
N GLU A 2 -1.55 4.30 13.11
CA GLU A 2 -1.97 5.63 12.64
C GLU A 2 -0.81 6.52 12.17
N ALA A 3 0.26 6.64 12.96
CA ALA A 3 1.45 7.41 12.57
C ALA A 3 2.10 6.87 11.27
N VAL A 4 2.18 5.54 11.14
CA VAL A 4 2.73 4.88 9.94
C VAL A 4 1.86 5.19 8.72
N LEU A 5 0.54 5.05 8.83
CA LEU A 5 -0.40 5.34 7.75
C LEU A 5 -0.34 6.82 7.34
N LYS A 6 -0.28 7.73 8.31
CA LYS A 6 -0.14 9.17 8.05
C LYS A 6 1.13 9.49 7.27
N GLU A 7 2.27 8.91 7.66
CA GLU A 7 3.54 9.10 6.95
C GLU A 7 3.50 8.48 5.54
N MET A 8 2.93 7.28 5.39
CA MET A 8 2.73 6.67 4.08
C MET A 8 1.89 7.57 3.16
N ARG A 9 0.77 8.12 3.64
CA ARG A 9 -0.11 9.00 2.84
C ARG A 9 0.57 10.31 2.45
N ALA A 10 1.43 10.85 3.31
CA ALA A 10 2.15 12.10 3.06
C ALA A 10 3.37 11.91 2.12
N HIS A 11 3.81 10.67 1.90
CA HIS A 11 4.98 10.40 1.10
C HIS A 11 4.76 10.78 -0.39
N PRO A 12 5.71 11.43 -1.08
CA PRO A 12 5.53 11.84 -2.48
C PRO A 12 5.23 10.71 -3.47
N ALA A 13 5.62 9.47 -3.14
CA ALA A 13 5.32 8.28 -3.94
C ALA A 13 3.93 7.68 -3.66
N ALA A 14 3.12 8.26 -2.77
CA ALA A 14 1.84 7.70 -2.36
C ALA A 14 0.71 7.91 -3.38
N TRP A 15 0.90 8.78 -4.37
CA TRP A 15 -0.17 9.23 -5.28
C TRP A 15 -0.97 8.11 -5.97
N PRO A 16 -0.42 6.95 -6.39
CA PRO A 16 -1.23 5.88 -7.00
C PRO A 16 -2.06 5.09 -6.00
N PHE A 17 -1.76 5.23 -4.70
CA PHE A 17 -2.25 4.37 -3.64
C PHE A 17 -3.30 5.06 -2.76
N GLN A 18 -3.61 6.34 -3.04
CA GLN A 18 -4.50 7.15 -2.18
C GLN A 18 -5.95 6.66 -2.17
N LYS A 19 -6.39 6.03 -3.27
CA LYS A 19 -7.77 5.61 -3.53
C LYS A 19 -7.78 4.29 -4.33
N PRO A 20 -8.91 3.56 -4.33
CA PRO A 20 -9.05 2.36 -5.14
C PRO A 20 -8.82 2.66 -6.62
N VAL A 21 -8.32 1.68 -7.38
CA VAL A 21 -8.28 1.75 -8.84
C VAL A 21 -9.71 1.82 -9.38
N ASN A 22 -9.99 2.77 -10.27
CA ASN A 22 -11.28 2.87 -10.94
C ASN A 22 -11.41 1.73 -11.98
N THR A 23 -12.20 0.71 -11.66
CA THR A 23 -12.39 -0.47 -12.52
C THR A 23 -13.25 -0.21 -13.75
N ASP A 24 -13.99 0.90 -13.79
CA ASP A 24 -14.70 1.31 -15.02
C ASP A 24 -13.73 1.84 -16.09
N GLU A 25 -12.62 2.44 -15.64
CA GLU A 25 -11.52 2.93 -16.47
C GLU A 25 -10.49 1.85 -16.76
N VAL A 26 -10.14 1.04 -15.75
CA VAL A 26 -9.13 -0.03 -15.82
C VAL A 26 -9.81 -1.39 -15.78
N LYS A 27 -10.43 -1.77 -16.90
CA LYS A 27 -11.38 -2.88 -16.96
C LYS A 27 -10.79 -4.27 -16.67
N ASP A 28 -9.51 -4.48 -16.99
CA ASP A 28 -8.79 -5.74 -16.79
C ASP A 28 -8.12 -5.83 -15.41
N TYR A 29 -8.25 -4.80 -14.56
CA TYR A 29 -7.56 -4.75 -13.27
C TYR A 29 -7.91 -5.94 -12.38
N LEU A 30 -9.20 -6.28 -12.28
CA LEU A 30 -9.68 -7.39 -11.45
C LEU A 30 -9.45 -8.78 -12.07
N ASP A 31 -9.10 -8.84 -13.36
CA ASP A 31 -8.66 -10.08 -13.99
C ASP A 31 -7.27 -10.49 -13.51
N VAL A 32 -6.44 -9.53 -13.11
CA VAL A 32 -5.09 -9.74 -12.59
C VAL A 32 -5.05 -9.66 -11.06
N VAL A 33 -5.56 -8.56 -10.49
CA VAL A 33 -5.51 -8.26 -9.05
C VAL A 33 -6.72 -8.85 -8.34
N LYS A 34 -6.50 -9.88 -7.52
CA LYS A 34 -7.58 -10.64 -6.88
C LYS A 34 -8.04 -10.10 -5.53
N LYS A 35 -7.20 -9.32 -4.86
CA LYS A 35 -7.49 -8.70 -3.57
C LYS A 35 -7.05 -7.23 -3.61
N PRO A 36 -7.85 -6.32 -4.18
CA PRO A 36 -7.52 -4.90 -4.20
C PRO A 36 -7.31 -4.35 -2.79
N MET A 37 -6.37 -3.42 -2.65
CA MET A 37 -6.10 -2.69 -1.42
C MET A 37 -5.52 -1.32 -1.78
N ASP A 38 -5.83 -0.31 -0.98
CA ASP A 38 -5.34 1.06 -1.11
C ASP A 38 -5.32 1.75 0.26
N LEU A 39 -4.67 2.90 0.35
CA LEU A 39 -4.48 3.63 1.61
C LEU A 39 -5.79 4.13 2.21
N SER A 40 -6.86 4.34 1.44
CA SER A 40 -8.16 4.71 2.00
C SER A 40 -8.93 3.51 2.54
N MET A 41 -8.77 2.32 1.97
CA MET A 41 -9.26 1.09 2.58
C MET A 41 -8.51 0.75 3.87
N MET A 42 -7.20 0.94 3.90
CA MET A 42 -6.40 0.77 5.12
C MET A 42 -6.81 1.77 6.22
N ASP A 43 -7.09 3.01 5.85
CA ASP A 43 -7.62 4.05 6.75
C ASP A 43 -8.95 3.60 7.38
N PHE A 44 -9.89 3.18 6.54
CA PHE A 44 -11.17 2.63 6.99
C PHE A 44 -11.01 1.42 7.92
N LYS A 45 -10.12 0.47 7.58
CA LYS A 45 -9.85 -0.71 8.42
C LYS A 45 -9.25 -0.31 9.77
N LEU A 46 -8.36 0.68 9.79
CA LEU A 46 -7.77 1.19 11.03
C LEU A 46 -8.82 1.86 11.92
N GLU A 47 -9.64 2.75 11.37
CA GLU A 47 -10.72 3.44 12.09
C GLU A 47 -11.75 2.46 12.70
N ASN A 48 -11.98 1.33 12.03
CA ASN A 48 -12.90 0.28 12.47
C ASN A 48 -12.22 -0.81 13.33
N ASN A 49 -11.02 -0.57 13.87
CA ASN A 49 -10.26 -1.53 14.70
C ASN A 49 -10.08 -2.91 14.03
N SER A 50 -9.99 -2.95 12.70
CA SER A 50 -9.86 -4.21 11.93
C SER A 50 -8.44 -4.75 11.88
N TYR A 51 -7.47 -4.01 12.43
CA TYR A 51 -6.10 -4.47 12.61
C TYR A 51 -5.87 -4.76 14.09
N ALA A 52 -5.76 -6.04 14.44
CA ALA A 52 -5.49 -6.45 15.82
C ALA A 52 -4.01 -6.27 16.14
N LEU A 53 -3.15 -6.52 15.14
CA LEU A 53 -1.71 -6.45 15.24
C LEU A 53 -1.12 -5.54 14.15
N ILE A 54 0.12 -5.07 14.37
CA ILE A 54 0.81 -4.25 13.37
C ILE A 54 1.13 -5.06 12.10
N GLU A 55 1.31 -6.36 12.25
CA GLU A 55 1.54 -7.31 11.17
C GLU A 55 0.35 -7.35 10.20
N ASP A 56 -0.90 -7.32 10.70
CA ASP A 56 -2.11 -7.28 9.85
C ASP A 56 -2.13 -6.02 8.96
N PHE A 57 -1.70 -4.89 9.51
CA PHE A 57 -1.58 -3.63 8.79
C PHE A 57 -0.46 -3.69 7.74
N ILE A 58 0.68 -4.28 8.09
CA ILE A 58 1.83 -4.42 7.19
C ILE A 58 1.48 -5.37 6.04
N GLU A 59 0.72 -6.43 6.28
CA GLU A 59 0.26 -7.36 5.23
C GLU A 59 -0.60 -6.66 4.18
N ASP A 60 -1.53 -5.78 4.58
CA ASP A 60 -2.32 -4.97 3.65
C ASP A 60 -1.47 -3.95 2.89
N ALA A 61 -0.51 -3.31 3.58
CA ALA A 61 0.42 -2.38 2.93
C ALA A 61 1.25 -3.10 1.86
N LYS A 62 1.75 -4.29 2.17
CA LYS A 62 2.50 -5.14 1.25
C LYS A 62 1.62 -5.62 0.10
N LEU A 63 0.40 -6.08 0.38
CA LEU A 63 -0.57 -6.50 -0.64
C LEU A 63 -0.84 -5.37 -1.64
N MET A 64 -1.07 -4.14 -1.17
CA MET A 64 -1.27 -2.96 -2.01
C MET A 64 -0.08 -2.73 -2.96
N LEU A 65 1.16 -2.80 -2.44
CA LEU A 65 2.37 -2.58 -3.23
C LEU A 65 2.65 -3.73 -4.20
N ASP A 66 2.43 -4.97 -3.78
CA ASP A 66 2.60 -6.17 -4.60
C ASP A 66 1.56 -6.23 -5.73
N ASN A 67 0.31 -5.84 -5.47
CA ASN A 67 -0.71 -5.71 -6.52
C ASN A 67 -0.29 -4.69 -7.59
N CYS A 68 0.29 -3.57 -7.17
CA CYS A 68 0.79 -2.56 -8.10
C CYS A 68 1.95 -3.09 -8.94
N LYS A 69 2.91 -3.79 -8.32
CA LYS A 69 4.03 -4.44 -9.03
C LYS A 69 3.58 -5.57 -9.95
N LEU A 70 2.53 -6.31 -9.58
CA LEU A 70 1.94 -7.40 -10.36
C LEU A 70 1.24 -6.89 -11.61
N TYR A 71 0.39 -5.87 -11.47
CA TYR A 71 -0.38 -5.33 -12.58
C TYR A 71 0.47 -4.48 -13.54
N ASN A 72 1.44 -3.73 -13.00
CA ASN A 72 2.22 -2.78 -13.78
C ASN A 72 3.62 -3.32 -14.13
N PRO A 73 4.03 -3.31 -15.41
CA PRO A 73 5.39 -3.69 -15.79
C PRO A 73 6.48 -2.84 -15.12
N GLU A 74 7.67 -3.42 -14.89
CA GLU A 74 8.81 -2.78 -14.21
C GLU A 74 9.26 -1.45 -14.84
N SER A 75 9.05 -1.31 -16.15
CA SER A 75 9.40 -0.09 -16.89
C SER A 75 8.54 1.12 -16.52
N THR A 76 7.32 0.88 -16.00
CA THR A 76 6.32 1.92 -15.73
C THR A 76 6.64 2.77 -14.50
N VAL A 77 6.06 3.96 -14.46
CA VAL A 77 6.16 4.84 -13.28
C VAL A 77 5.48 4.21 -12.06
N TYR A 78 4.39 3.47 -12.23
CA TYR A 78 3.64 2.84 -11.15
C TYR A 78 4.47 1.79 -10.42
N HIS A 79 5.11 0.88 -11.16
CA HIS A 79 5.96 -0.16 -10.58
C HIS A 79 7.15 0.46 -9.81
N LYS A 80 7.84 1.43 -10.42
CA LYS A 80 8.94 2.17 -9.76
C LYS A 80 8.47 2.92 -8.51
N THR A 81 7.24 3.43 -8.53
CA THR A 81 6.63 4.13 -7.39
C THR A 81 6.29 3.16 -6.26
N ALA A 82 5.84 1.94 -6.56
CA ALA A 82 5.64 0.88 -5.57
C ALA A 82 6.94 0.49 -4.86
N ILE A 83 8.04 0.32 -5.59
CA ILE A 83 9.38 0.05 -5.00
C ILE A 83 9.81 1.18 -4.06
N ARG A 84 9.57 2.45 -4.45
CA ARG A 84 9.88 3.61 -3.59
C ARG A 84 9.03 3.62 -2.31
N MET A 85 7.74 3.29 -2.42
CA MET A 85 6.86 3.19 -1.25
C MET A 85 7.20 1.99 -0.36
N GLU A 86 7.67 0.87 -0.90
CA GLU A 86 8.14 -0.28 -0.13
C GLU A 86 9.35 0.07 0.72
N LYS A 87 10.33 0.78 0.13
CA LYS A 87 11.46 1.33 0.87
C LYS A 87 11.01 2.33 1.94
N ALA A 88 10.11 3.25 1.59
CA ALA A 88 9.58 4.23 2.54
C ALA A 88 8.88 3.54 3.72
N LEU A 89 8.08 2.51 3.47
CA LEU A 89 7.43 1.72 4.51
C LEU A 89 8.45 1.08 5.46
N GLN A 90 9.53 0.48 4.94
CA GLN A 90 10.60 -0.08 5.79
C GLN A 90 11.25 1.00 6.66
N ASP A 91 11.52 2.18 6.10
CA ASP A 91 12.17 3.27 6.82
C ASP A 91 11.24 3.86 7.91
N ILE A 92 9.93 3.99 7.60
CA ILE A 92 8.90 4.42 8.56
C ILE A 92 8.74 3.40 9.70
N LEU A 93 8.67 2.10 9.39
CA LEU A 93 8.54 1.06 10.42
C LEU A 93 9.74 1.07 11.39
N LYS A 94 10.95 1.22 10.85
CA LYS A 94 12.17 1.36 11.66
C LYS A 94 12.14 2.61 12.53
N SER A 95 11.65 3.74 12.03
CA SER A 95 11.59 4.99 12.79
C SER A 95 10.67 4.89 14.03
N VAL A 96 9.66 4.02 13.97
CA VAL A 96 8.73 3.74 15.08
C VAL A 96 9.09 2.49 15.89
N GLY A 97 10.28 1.92 15.69
CA GLY A 97 10.79 0.79 16.46
C GLY A 97 10.24 -0.59 16.06
N VAL A 98 9.65 -0.71 14.87
CA VAL A 98 9.18 -1.98 14.31
C VAL A 98 10.24 -2.53 13.36
N ASP A 99 10.93 -3.60 13.77
CA ASP A 99 11.85 -4.34 12.90
C ASP A 99 11.07 -5.37 12.07
N TYR A 100 10.66 -4.96 10.88
CA TYR A 100 9.99 -5.82 9.91
C TYR A 100 10.78 -5.82 8.58
N ARG A 101 10.98 -7.01 8.00
CA ARG A 101 11.64 -7.18 6.70
C ARG A 101 10.58 -7.53 5.66
N LEU A 102 10.26 -6.57 4.78
CA LEU A 102 9.40 -6.79 3.60
C LEU A 102 10.09 -7.68 2.56
#